data_AF-A0A4P5QNK1-F1
#
_entry.id   AF-A0A4P5QNK1-F1
#
_cell.length_a   1.000
_cell.length_b   1.000
_cell.length_c   1.000
_cell.angle_alpha   90.00
_cell.angle_beta   90.00
_cell.angle_gamma   90.00
#
_symmetry.space_group_name_H-M   'P 1'
#
loop_
_entity.id
_entity.type
_entity.pdbx_description
1 polymer ?
#
loop_
_entity_poly.entity_id
_entity_poly.type
_entity_poly.pdbx_seq_one_letter_code
_entity_poly.pdbx_strand_id
1 'polypeptide(L)'
;MNVPASSGHLEVGNDAIIYTMPNGEVWQIAIADLRIIGEFTNTDGPGADDYFFVFLTREQSFEASFYASGRDSFLGGLSARLGHELRTGLCHSTSLASRVLWPSHLEGHPLFDLVPVKPTSFFGRLKQRISPRVVLHFTEEILAASI
;
A
#
# COMPACT_ATOMS: atom_id res chain seq x y z
N MET A 1 5.52 15.71 -16.54
CA MET A 1 5.74 14.67 -15.51
C MET A 1 6.14 13.40 -16.26
N ASN A 2 7.40 12.98 -16.12
CA ASN A 2 7.83 11.68 -16.64
C ASN A 2 7.40 10.63 -15.61
N VAL A 3 6.45 9.78 -15.98
CA VAL A 3 6.19 8.53 -15.23
C VAL A 3 7.43 7.67 -15.40
N PRO A 4 8.11 7.23 -14.32
CA PRO A 4 9.25 6.34 -14.47
C PRO A 4 8.80 5.08 -15.19
N ALA A 5 9.62 4.64 -16.15
CA ALA A 5 9.35 3.43 -16.91
C ALA A 5 9.26 2.24 -15.95
N SER A 6 8.06 1.68 -15.88
CA SER A 6 7.63 0.48 -15.15
C SER A 6 7.50 0.61 -13.62
N SER A 7 6.42 1.24 -13.16
CA SER A 7 5.82 1.01 -11.84
C SER A 7 4.78 -0.12 -11.86
N GLY A 8 4.89 -1.03 -12.83
CA GLY A 8 3.95 -2.12 -13.06
C GLY A 8 2.63 -1.70 -13.74
N HIS A 9 1.68 -2.64 -13.75
CA HIS A 9 0.35 -2.48 -14.32
C HIS A 9 -0.69 -3.07 -13.38
N LEU A 10 -1.72 -2.28 -13.05
CA LEU A 10 -2.86 -2.69 -12.24
C LEU A 10 -4.11 -2.81 -13.12
N GLU A 11 -4.81 -3.93 -12.97
CA GLU A 11 -6.10 -4.13 -13.62
C GLU A 11 -7.06 -4.98 -12.78
N VAL A 12 -8.34 -4.86 -13.12
CA VAL A 12 -9.45 -5.56 -12.48
C VAL A 12 -10.02 -6.56 -13.50
N GLY A 13 -9.50 -7.78 -13.51
CA GLY A 13 -9.88 -8.84 -14.46
C GLY A 13 -10.70 -9.94 -13.79
N ASN A 14 -11.79 -10.42 -14.41
CA ASN A 14 -12.58 -11.62 -14.00
C ASN A 14 -12.68 -11.85 -12.46
N ASP A 15 -13.26 -10.89 -11.73
CA ASP A 15 -13.40 -10.93 -10.26
C ASP A 15 -12.11 -11.04 -9.44
N ALA A 16 -11.00 -10.61 -10.02
CA ALA A 16 -9.71 -10.53 -9.39
C ALA A 16 -9.04 -9.16 -9.58
N ILE A 17 -8.13 -8.86 -8.66
CA ILE A 17 -7.15 -7.79 -8.75
C ILE A 17 -5.88 -8.45 -9.30
N ILE A 18 -5.33 -7.89 -10.37
CA ILE A 18 -4.12 -8.38 -11.03
C ILE A 18 -3.10 -7.26 -11.03
N TYR A 19 -1.90 -7.58 -10.58
CA TYR A 19 -0.76 -6.68 -10.68
C TYR A 19 0.39 -7.36 -11.41
N THR A 20 0.79 -6.74 -12.51
CA THR A 20 2.01 -7.10 -13.24
C THR A 20 3.13 -6.19 -12.77
N MET A 21 4.11 -6.77 -12.08
CA MET A 21 5.29 -6.09 -11.58
C MET A 21 6.20 -5.63 -12.75
N PRO A 22 7.11 -4.67 -12.50
CA PRO A 22 8.04 -4.17 -13.52
C PRO A 22 8.92 -5.25 -14.18
N ASN A 23 9.26 -6.30 -13.41
CA ASN A 23 10.04 -7.45 -13.85
C ASN A 23 9.20 -8.50 -14.64
N GLY A 24 7.90 -8.27 -14.83
CA GLY A 24 6.99 -9.17 -15.50
C GLY A 24 6.39 -10.27 -14.60
N GLU A 25 6.76 -10.33 -13.32
CA GLU A 25 6.08 -11.19 -12.36
C GLU A 25 4.64 -10.71 -12.15
N VAL A 26 3.72 -11.64 -11.92
CA VAL A 26 2.31 -11.35 -11.74
C VAL A 26 1.84 -11.98 -10.45
N TRP A 27 1.14 -11.20 -9.64
CA TRP A 27 0.29 -11.76 -8.60
C TRP A 27 -1.17 -11.41 -8.88
N GLN A 28 -2.06 -12.27 -8.38
CA GLN A 28 -3.49 -12.14 -8.53
C GLN A 28 -4.17 -12.50 -7.22
N ILE A 29 -5.20 -11.73 -6.86
CA ILE A 29 -6.07 -12.04 -5.72
C ILE A 29 -7.52 -12.01 -6.17
N ALA A 30 -8.31 -12.99 -5.75
CA ALA A 30 -9.75 -12.94 -5.93
C ALA A 30 -10.34 -11.84 -5.04
N ILE A 31 -11.27 -11.05 -5.58
CA ILE A 31 -11.94 -9.98 -4.82
C ILE A 31 -12.73 -10.54 -3.64
N ALA A 32 -13.24 -11.78 -3.76
CA ALA A 32 -13.91 -12.48 -2.66
C ALA A 32 -13.00 -12.77 -1.45
N ASP A 33 -11.69 -12.89 -1.69
CA ASP A 33 -10.69 -13.16 -0.64
C ASP A 33 -10.12 -11.86 -0.04
N LEU A 34 -10.43 -10.71 -0.64
CA LEU A 34 -10.02 -9.42 -0.14
C LEU A 34 -10.70 -9.13 1.20
N ARG A 35 -9.90 -8.67 2.16
CA ARG A 35 -10.37 -8.29 3.50
C ARG A 35 -10.15 -6.81 3.77
N ILE A 36 -8.99 -6.28 3.36
CA ILE A 36 -8.64 -4.88 3.58
C ILE A 36 -7.90 -4.36 2.36
N ILE A 37 -8.22 -3.13 1.97
CA ILE A 37 -7.43 -2.31 1.06
C ILE A 37 -6.91 -1.14 1.86
N GLY A 38 -5.62 -0.87 1.76
CA GLY A 38 -5.03 0.33 2.31
C GLY A 38 -4.04 0.95 1.36
N GLU A 39 -3.48 2.05 1.81
CA GLU A 39 -2.42 2.76 1.14
C GLU A 39 -1.39 3.21 2.15
N PHE A 40 -0.12 3.27 1.74
CA PHE A 40 0.94 3.80 2.57
C PHE A 40 2.02 4.49 1.73
N THR A 41 2.71 5.43 2.35
CA THR A 41 3.92 6.04 1.80
C THR A 41 5.14 5.55 2.55
N ASN A 42 6.32 5.60 1.93
CA ASN A 42 7.59 5.36 2.60
C ASN A 42 8.46 6.63 2.61
N THR A 43 9.66 6.55 3.20
CA THR A 43 10.58 7.70 3.30
C THR A 43 11.63 7.75 2.18
N ASP A 44 11.51 6.93 1.13
CA ASP A 44 12.58 6.78 0.13
C ASP A 44 12.72 7.99 -0.80
N GLY A 45 11.75 8.92 -0.77
CA GLY A 45 11.91 10.27 -1.31
C GLY A 45 12.03 10.32 -2.86
N PRO A 46 12.25 11.51 -3.41
CA PRO A 46 12.00 11.79 -4.83
C PRO A 46 12.90 10.95 -5.77
N GLY A 47 12.26 10.13 -6.61
CA GLY A 47 12.90 9.29 -7.62
C GLY A 47 12.68 7.79 -7.45
N ALA A 48 12.15 7.36 -6.29
CA ALA A 48 11.72 5.99 -6.02
C ALA A 48 10.19 5.93 -5.91
N ASP A 49 9.65 4.71 -6.05
CA ASP A 49 8.25 4.42 -5.74
C ASP A 49 8.05 4.61 -4.23
N ASP A 50 7.34 5.69 -3.85
CA ASP A 50 7.19 6.14 -2.47
C ASP A 50 5.76 6.05 -1.97
N TYR A 51 4.85 5.49 -2.77
CA TYR A 51 3.44 5.41 -2.50
C TYR A 51 2.85 4.11 -3.06
N PHE A 52 2.18 3.35 -2.21
CA PHE A 52 1.76 1.99 -2.50
C PHE A 52 0.32 1.74 -2.07
N PHE A 53 -0.34 0.85 -2.79
CA PHE A 53 -1.53 0.14 -2.33
C PHE A 53 -1.13 -1.13 -1.61
N VAL A 54 -1.91 -1.50 -0.59
CA VAL A 54 -1.81 -2.79 0.11
C VAL A 54 -3.15 -3.49 0.03
N PHE A 55 -3.12 -4.76 -0.37
CA PHE A 55 -4.27 -5.64 -0.41
C PHE A 55 -4.03 -6.79 0.56
N LEU A 56 -4.90 -6.93 1.54
CA LEU A 56 -4.80 -8.00 2.54
C LEU A 56 -5.85 -9.06 2.26
N THR A 57 -5.40 -10.30 2.24
CA THR A 57 -6.24 -11.49 2.36
C THR A 57 -6.09 -12.07 3.77
N ARG A 58 -6.75 -13.19 4.05
CA ARG A 58 -6.57 -13.94 5.30
C ARG A 58 -5.15 -14.49 5.49
N GLU A 59 -4.43 -14.71 4.39
CA GLU A 59 -3.18 -15.48 4.40
C GLU A 59 -1.96 -14.59 4.26
N GLN A 60 -2.06 -13.51 3.48
CA GLN A 60 -0.93 -12.65 3.17
C GLN A 60 -1.36 -11.25 2.72
N SER A 61 -0.37 -10.36 2.64
CA SER A 61 -0.50 -9.03 2.06
C SER A 61 0.19 -8.95 0.71
N PHE A 62 -0.36 -8.13 -0.18
CA PHE A 62 0.17 -7.84 -1.50
C PHE A 62 0.32 -6.34 -1.66
N GLU A 63 1.42 -5.91 -2.27
CA GLU A 63 1.71 -4.50 -2.50
C GLU A 63 1.75 -4.22 -4.00
N ALA A 64 1.16 -3.09 -4.40
CA ALA A 64 1.26 -2.55 -5.75
C ALA A 64 1.67 -1.09 -5.70
N SER A 65 2.43 -0.64 -6.70
CA SER A 65 2.76 0.77 -6.84
C SER A 65 1.50 1.62 -7.03
N PHE A 66 1.44 2.77 -6.37
CA PHE A 66 0.46 3.80 -6.69
C PHE A 66 0.73 4.43 -8.07
N TYR A 67 1.93 4.34 -8.61
CA TYR A 67 2.27 4.87 -9.93
C TYR A 67 2.10 3.84 -11.05
N ALA A 68 1.55 2.66 -10.76
CA ALA A 68 1.26 1.64 -11.74
C ALA A 68 0.36 2.17 -12.87
N SER A 69 0.67 1.76 -14.10
CA SER A 69 -0.22 2.01 -15.23
C SER A 69 -1.56 1.31 -15.02
N GLY A 70 -2.65 1.85 -15.57
CA GLY A 70 -3.99 1.29 -15.38
C GLY A 70 -4.66 1.60 -14.04
N ARG A 71 -3.97 2.23 -13.08
CA ARG A 71 -4.49 2.57 -11.74
C ARG A 71 -5.87 3.22 -11.75
N ASP A 72 -6.08 4.26 -12.56
CA ASP A 72 -7.34 5.03 -12.47
C ASP A 72 -8.53 4.17 -12.93
N SER A 73 -8.36 3.40 -14.01
CA SER A 73 -9.33 2.41 -14.49
C SER A 73 -9.52 1.30 -13.46
N PHE A 74 -8.44 0.84 -12.82
CA PHE A 74 -8.46 -0.14 -11.75
C PHE A 74 -9.28 0.33 -10.55
N LEU A 75 -9.03 1.53 -10.03
CA LEU A 75 -9.75 2.09 -8.89
C LEU A 75 -11.25 2.24 -9.20
N GLY A 76 -11.59 2.72 -10.39
CA GLY A 76 -12.98 2.82 -10.84
C GLY A 76 -13.66 1.45 -10.93
N GLY A 77 -13.00 0.47 -11.55
CA GLY A 77 -13.53 -0.89 -11.70
C GLY A 77 -13.69 -1.61 -10.37
N LEU A 78 -12.70 -1.49 -9.47
CA LEU A 78 -12.75 -2.12 -8.15
C LEU A 78 -13.80 -1.46 -7.25
N SER A 79 -13.90 -0.13 -7.27
CA SER A 79 -14.93 0.59 -6.52
C SER A 79 -16.34 0.14 -6.92
N ALA A 80 -16.58 -0.04 -8.22
CA ALA A 80 -17.86 -0.53 -8.73
C ALA A 80 -18.18 -1.96 -8.23
N ARG A 81 -17.17 -2.85 -8.18
CA ARG A 81 -17.33 -4.23 -7.68
C ARG A 81 -17.57 -4.28 -6.17
N LEU A 82 -16.93 -3.39 -5.41
CA LEU A 82 -17.09 -3.33 -3.95
C LEU A 82 -18.34 -2.57 -3.50
N GLY A 83 -18.99 -1.82 -4.40
CA GLY A 83 -20.09 -0.91 -4.04
C GLY A 83 -19.63 0.22 -3.11
N HIS A 84 -18.34 0.56 -3.13
CA HIS A 84 -17.72 1.54 -2.25
C HIS A 84 -16.64 2.31 -3.03
N GLU A 85 -16.63 3.63 -2.90
CA GLU A 85 -15.69 4.49 -3.62
C GLU A 85 -14.31 4.46 -2.94
N LEU A 86 -13.28 4.00 -3.66
CA LEU A 86 -11.91 3.99 -3.16
C LEU A 86 -11.25 5.36 -3.37
N ARG A 87 -11.11 6.13 -2.27
CA ARG A 87 -10.53 7.48 -2.28
C ARG A 87 -9.12 7.52 -1.70
N THR A 88 -8.14 7.69 -2.59
CA THR A 88 -6.73 7.88 -2.21
C THR A 88 -6.53 9.25 -1.57
N GLY A 89 -5.61 9.37 -0.61
CA GLY A 89 -5.44 10.60 0.16
C GLY A 89 -4.04 10.88 0.67
N LEU A 90 -3.05 10.04 0.35
CA LEU A 90 -1.64 10.29 0.72
C LEU A 90 -0.82 10.94 -0.41
N CYS A 91 -1.47 11.32 -1.53
CA CYS A 91 -0.86 12.17 -2.54
C CYS A 91 -0.25 13.42 -1.88
N HIS A 92 1.05 13.66 -2.08
CA HIS A 92 1.82 14.76 -1.48
C HIS A 92 2.16 14.63 0.01
N SER A 93 1.97 13.46 0.64
CA SER A 93 2.46 13.24 1.99
C SER A 93 4.00 13.30 2.01
N THR A 94 4.56 14.24 2.78
CA THR A 94 6.01 14.36 3.02
C THR A 94 6.48 13.54 4.21
N SER A 95 5.54 12.89 4.90
CA SER A 95 5.75 12.00 6.03
C SER A 95 5.31 10.59 5.70
N LEU A 96 5.95 9.62 6.34
CA LEU A 96 5.52 8.24 6.31
C LEU A 96 4.12 8.13 6.95
N ALA A 97 3.14 7.71 6.16
CA ALA A 97 1.75 7.62 6.56
C ALA A 97 1.13 6.35 5.98
N SER A 98 0.08 5.85 6.63
CA SER A 98 -0.71 4.75 6.12
C SER A 98 -2.16 4.91 6.51
N ARG A 99 -3.08 4.45 5.68
CA ARG A 99 -4.52 4.46 5.96
C ARG A 99 -5.25 3.34 5.24
N VAL A 100 -6.38 2.95 5.80
CA VAL A 100 -7.33 2.05 5.14
C VAL A 100 -8.19 2.82 4.14
N LEU A 101 -8.45 2.19 3.01
CA LEU A 101 -9.38 2.62 1.96
C LEU A 101 -10.69 1.80 1.99
N TRP A 102 -10.62 0.53 2.39
CA TRP A 102 -11.76 -0.37 2.53
C TRP A 102 -11.41 -1.49 3.51
N PRO A 103 -12.34 -2.00 4.34
CA PRO A 103 -13.79 -1.77 4.36
C PRO A 103 -14.17 -0.42 4.96
N SER A 104 -15.41 0.03 4.66
CA SER A 104 -15.90 1.36 5.03
C SER A 104 -15.87 1.66 6.53
N HIS A 105 -16.06 0.66 7.38
CA HIS A 105 -16.03 0.84 8.84
C HIS A 105 -14.62 1.06 9.41
N LEU A 106 -13.57 0.80 8.62
CA LEU A 106 -12.18 1.07 8.94
C LEU A 106 -11.59 2.21 8.12
N GLU A 107 -12.37 2.81 7.21
CA GLU A 107 -11.86 3.81 6.27
C GLU A 107 -11.16 4.97 7.02
N GLY A 108 -9.94 5.28 6.60
CA GLY A 108 -9.11 6.33 7.21
C GLY A 108 -8.37 5.92 8.48
N HIS A 109 -8.63 4.75 9.06
CA HIS A 109 -7.85 4.25 10.19
C HIS A 109 -6.41 3.93 9.76
N PRO A 110 -5.41 4.06 10.65
CA PRO A 110 -4.03 3.68 10.35
C PRO A 110 -3.93 2.21 9.94
N LEU A 111 -3.30 1.93 8.80
CA LEU A 111 -3.06 0.55 8.36
C LEU A 111 -1.89 -0.08 9.15
N PHE A 112 -0.85 0.71 9.41
CA PHE A 112 0.36 0.30 10.08
C PHE A 112 0.66 1.12 11.34
N ASP A 113 1.16 0.43 12.36
CA ASP A 113 1.95 1.01 13.44
C ASP A 113 3.38 1.24 12.98
N LEU A 114 3.87 2.46 13.18
CA LEU A 114 5.21 2.87 12.80
C LEU A 114 6.15 2.65 13.98
N VAL A 115 6.86 1.52 13.98
CA VAL A 115 7.75 1.17 15.09
C VAL A 115 9.18 1.64 14.78
N PRO A 116 9.74 2.60 15.54
CA PRO A 116 11.12 3.03 15.34
C PRO A 116 12.09 1.90 15.70
N VAL A 117 12.98 1.53 14.77
CA VAL A 117 14.01 0.52 15.04
C VAL A 117 15.05 1.10 15.98
N LYS A 118 15.15 0.65 17.24
CA LYS A 118 16.20 1.13 18.15
C LYS A 118 17.59 0.75 17.60
N PRO A 119 18.52 1.72 17.45
CA PRO A 119 19.83 1.45 16.89
C PRO A 119 20.67 0.70 17.93
N THR A 120 21.21 -0.44 17.53
CA THR A 120 22.07 -1.29 18.36
C THR A 120 23.52 -0.78 18.45
N SER A 121 23.89 0.27 17.69
CA SER A 121 25.27 0.77 17.62
C SER A 121 25.37 2.30 17.72
N PHE A 122 26.48 2.78 18.27
CA PHE A 122 26.77 4.19 18.53
C PHE A 122 26.81 5.03 17.23
N PHE A 123 27.37 4.49 16.13
CA PHE A 123 27.30 5.12 14.80
C PHE A 123 25.88 5.07 14.20
N GLY A 124 25.07 4.07 14.59
CA GLY A 124 23.67 3.96 14.21
C GLY A 124 22.80 5.10 14.78
N ARG A 125 23.10 5.56 16.00
CA ARG A 125 22.39 6.70 16.63
C ARG A 125 22.59 8.01 15.87
N LEU A 126 23.77 8.23 15.28
CA LEU A 126 24.06 9.46 14.54
C LEU A 126 23.39 9.47 13.15
N LYS A 127 23.32 8.30 12.49
CA LYS A 127 22.69 8.14 11.16
C LYS A 127 21.15 8.19 11.22
N GLN A 128 20.56 7.75 12.33
CA GLN A 128 19.10 7.69 12.51
C GLN A 128 18.43 9.07 12.61
N ARG A 129 19.19 10.12 12.95
CA ARG A 129 18.69 11.50 12.97
C ARG A 129 18.42 12.06 11.56
N ILE A 130 18.90 11.38 10.52
CA ILE A 130 18.79 11.78 9.11
C ILE A 130 17.85 10.83 8.34
N SER A 131 17.76 9.56 8.71
CA SER A 131 16.81 8.59 8.12
C SER A 131 16.41 7.56 9.19
N PRO A 132 15.29 7.77 9.90
CA PRO A 132 14.79 6.83 10.87
C PRO A 132 14.30 5.57 10.15
N ARG A 133 14.93 4.42 10.43
CA ARG A 133 14.40 3.13 10.03
C ARG A 133 13.17 2.81 10.87
N VAL A 134 12.04 2.59 10.21
CA VAL A 134 10.80 2.11 10.82
C VAL A 134 10.49 0.72 10.29
N VAL A 135 9.86 -0.10 11.12
CA VAL A 135 9.19 -1.32 10.68
C VAL A 135 7.69 -1.06 10.72
N LEU A 136 7.01 -1.50 9.66
CA LEU A 136 5.56 -1.41 9.53
C LEU A 136 4.96 -2.70 10.10
N HIS A 137 4.11 -2.56 11.12
CA HIS A 137 3.30 -3.66 11.64
C HIS A 137 1.84 -3.34 11.40
N PHE A 138 1.03 -4.28 10.92
CA PHE A 138 -0.42 -4.08 10.88
C PHE A 138 -0.91 -3.80 12.29
N THR A 139 -1.82 -2.82 12.44
CA THR A 139 -2.41 -2.54 13.75
C THR A 139 -3.28 -3.71 14.20
N GLU A 140 -3.50 -3.86 15.51
CA GLU A 140 -4.35 -4.93 16.07
C GLU A 140 -5.76 -4.93 15.48
N GLU A 141 -6.30 -3.74 15.16
CA GLU A 141 -7.61 -3.59 14.53
C GLU A 141 -7.64 -4.20 13.12
N ILE A 142 -6.59 -3.97 12.34
CA ILE A 142 -6.43 -4.52 10.98
C ILE A 142 -6.25 -6.03 11.05
N LEU A 143 -5.44 -6.53 12.00
CA LEU A 143 -5.27 -7.96 12.20
C LEU A 143 -6.59 -8.63 12.57
N ALA A 144 -7.36 -8.06 13.51
CA ALA A 144 -8.66 -8.58 13.90
C ALA A 144 -9.68 -8.61 12.75
N ALA A 145 -9.66 -7.60 11.88
CA ALA A 145 -10.55 -7.53 10.72
C ALA A 145 -10.11 -8.41 9.54
N SER A 146 -8.87 -8.90 9.54
CA SER A 146 -8.32 -9.75 8.48
C SER A 146 -8.63 -11.25 8.64
N ILE A 147 -9.12 -11.68 9.82
CA ILE A 147 -9.46 -13.07 10.19
C ILE A 147 -10.85 -13.45 9.64
#